data_AF-U7QI02-F1
#
_entry.id   AF-U7QI02-F1
#
_cell.length_a   1.000
_cell.length_b   1.000
_cell.length_c   1.000
_cell.angle_alpha   90.00
_cell.angle_beta   90.00
_cell.angle_gamma   90.00
#
_symmetry.space_group_name_H-M   'P 1'
#
loop_
_entity.id
_entity.type
_entity.pdbx_description
1 polymer ?
#
loop_
_entity_poly.entity_id
_entity_poly.type
_entity_poly.pdbx_seq_one_letter_code
_entity_poly.pdbx_strand_id
1 'polypeptide(L)'
;MSDFKEYRSVSEFPAKAENLTHEELIANYYDLRNTYRSLTGSRGQLVRRQREAKEKIVILNQDIREKIQQLETLEREKQEIERILERRSFELQQKDIQKQELQQELNTITTEIISLKEERQVITNMILNLKNTYDDVQGTNGILGTLERLQAIMRSVKFFLTTDIGELIKQQKSEINSNPDSKENSRTLGKNLLDNK
;
A
#
# COMPACT_ATOMS: atom_id res chain seq x y z
N MET A 1 -23.67 -0.55 51.70
CA MET A 1 -24.91 -1.33 51.83
C MET A 1 -25.89 -0.46 52.58
N SER A 2 -27.01 -0.10 51.95
CA SER A 2 -28.00 0.82 52.53
C SER A 2 -28.80 0.12 53.63
N ASP A 3 -28.83 0.73 54.81
CA ASP A 3 -29.60 0.30 55.97
C ASP A 3 -31.06 0.02 55.59
N PHE A 4 -31.47 -1.24 55.71
CA PHE A 4 -32.87 -1.60 55.58
C PHE A 4 -33.60 -1.11 56.84
N LYS A 5 -34.63 -0.29 56.64
CA LYS A 5 -35.48 0.16 57.75
C LYS A 5 -36.30 -1.05 58.22
N GLU A 6 -35.92 -1.61 59.35
CA GLU A 6 -36.63 -2.72 59.98
C GLU A 6 -37.95 -2.19 60.57
N TYR A 7 -39.06 -2.72 60.09
CA TYR A 7 -40.40 -2.37 60.57
C TYR A 7 -40.81 -3.40 61.62
N ARG A 8 -41.36 -2.95 62.76
CA ARG A 8 -41.92 -3.86 63.78
C ARG A 8 -42.95 -4.80 63.13
N SER A 9 -42.83 -6.08 63.43
CA SER A 9 -43.78 -7.09 62.97
C SER A 9 -45.16 -6.85 63.61
N VAL A 10 -46.22 -7.24 62.91
CA VAL A 10 -47.61 -7.19 63.45
C VAL A 10 -47.72 -8.02 64.73
N SER A 11 -46.88 -9.06 64.88
CA SER A 11 -46.81 -9.89 66.09
C SER A 11 -46.23 -9.19 67.32
N GLU A 12 -45.58 -8.03 67.15
CA GLU A 12 -45.01 -7.25 68.24
C GLU A 12 -46.01 -6.26 68.87
N PHE A 13 -47.20 -6.12 68.27
CA PHE A 13 -48.28 -5.32 68.82
C PHE A 13 -49.23 -6.20 69.63
N PRO A 14 -49.78 -5.69 70.75
CA PRO A 14 -50.65 -6.47 71.61
C PRO A 14 -51.94 -6.88 70.87
N ALA A 15 -52.24 -8.18 70.87
CA ALA A 15 -53.40 -8.74 70.15
C ALA A 15 -54.74 -8.48 70.85
N LYS A 16 -54.74 -8.16 72.15
CA LYS A 16 -55.93 -7.90 72.96
C LYS A 16 -55.73 -6.65 73.81
N ALA A 17 -56.79 -5.84 73.92
CA ALA A 17 -56.79 -4.60 74.71
C ALA A 17 -57.06 -4.82 76.21
N GLU A 18 -57.51 -6.01 76.59
CA GLU A 18 -58.06 -6.32 77.92
C GLU A 18 -57.07 -6.15 79.09
N ASN A 19 -55.76 -6.24 78.83
CA ASN A 19 -54.70 -6.16 79.84
C ASN A 19 -53.87 -4.87 79.75
N LEU A 20 -54.27 -3.90 78.92
CA LEU A 20 -53.54 -2.65 78.73
C LEU A 20 -54.21 -1.52 79.50
N THR A 21 -53.41 -0.67 80.11
CA THR A 21 -53.89 0.60 80.64
C THR A 21 -54.30 1.54 79.51
N HIS A 22 -55.12 2.54 79.81
CA HIS A 22 -55.58 3.51 78.82
C HIS A 22 -54.43 4.24 78.12
N GLU A 23 -53.38 4.60 78.87
CA GLU A 23 -52.18 5.26 78.34
C GLU A 23 -51.38 4.35 77.40
N GLU A 24 -51.19 3.07 77.77
CA GLU A 24 -50.51 2.08 76.92
C GLU A 24 -51.31 1.78 75.65
N LEU A 25 -52.64 1.81 75.72
CA LEU A 25 -53.51 1.62 74.56
C LEU A 25 -53.36 2.80 73.57
N ILE A 26 -53.32 4.04 74.08
CA ILE A 26 -53.09 5.23 73.27
C ILE A 26 -51.69 5.21 72.64
N ALA A 27 -50.66 4.87 73.41
CA ALA A 27 -49.28 4.78 72.93
C ALA A 27 -49.15 3.73 71.80
N ASN A 28 -49.66 2.52 72.03
CA ASN A 28 -49.64 1.45 71.02
C ASN A 28 -50.43 1.82 69.75
N TYR A 29 -51.56 2.53 69.89
CA TYR A 29 -52.32 3.01 68.74
C TYR A 29 -51.53 4.01 67.89
N TYR A 30 -50.89 5.00 68.51
CA TYR A 30 -50.07 5.97 67.78
C TYR A 30 -48.85 5.31 67.13
N ASP A 31 -48.22 4.35 67.81
CA ASP A 31 -47.10 3.58 67.26
C ASP A 31 -47.52 2.72 66.06
N LEU A 32 -48.63 2.00 66.17
CA LEU A 32 -49.20 1.22 65.07
C LEU A 32 -49.52 2.13 63.87
N ARG A 33 -50.13 3.29 64.12
CA ARG A 33 -50.46 4.26 63.07
C ARG A 33 -49.22 4.79 62.37
N ASN A 34 -48.17 5.12 63.12
CA ASN A 34 -46.92 5.67 62.61
C ASN A 34 -46.12 4.63 61.80
N THR A 35 -46.07 3.38 62.28
CA THR A 35 -45.44 2.27 61.56
C THR A 35 -46.19 1.94 60.28
N TYR A 36 -47.53 1.87 60.31
CA TYR A 36 -48.35 1.65 59.12
C TYR A 36 -48.17 2.76 58.07
N ARG A 37 -48.17 4.03 58.50
CA ARG A 37 -47.95 5.18 57.60
C ARG A 37 -46.58 5.11 56.93
N SER A 38 -45.53 4.78 57.71
CA SER A 38 -44.17 4.65 57.21
C SER A 38 -44.03 3.49 56.22
N LEU A 39 -44.59 2.33 56.56
CA LEU A 39 -44.60 1.14 55.70
C LEU A 39 -45.31 1.41 54.37
N THR A 40 -46.47 2.06 54.43
CA THR A 40 -47.23 2.46 53.24
C THR A 40 -46.42 3.40 52.34
N GLY A 41 -45.73 4.39 52.94
CA GLY A 41 -44.82 5.28 52.23
C GLY A 41 -43.68 4.54 51.53
N SER A 42 -42.99 3.64 52.24
CA SER A 42 -41.92 2.82 51.66
C SER A 42 -42.40 1.89 50.55
N ARG A 43 -43.58 1.27 50.71
CA ARG A 43 -44.18 0.45 49.66
C ARG A 43 -44.45 1.27 48.40
N GLY A 44 -44.98 2.48 48.54
CA GLY A 44 -45.19 3.40 47.42
C GLY A 44 -43.88 3.75 46.70
N GLN A 45 -42.82 4.06 47.46
CA GLN A 45 -41.49 4.34 46.88
C GLN A 45 -40.91 3.12 46.16
N LEU A 46 -41.07 1.91 46.72
CA LEU A 46 -40.60 0.67 46.10
C LEU A 46 -41.30 0.42 44.77
N VAL A 47 -42.63 0.54 44.72
CA VAL A 47 -43.41 0.37 43.48
C VAL A 47 -42.98 1.39 42.43
N ARG A 48 -42.76 2.66 42.82
CA ARG A 48 -42.25 3.68 41.91
C ARG A 48 -40.87 3.34 41.36
N ARG A 49 -39.91 2.96 42.22
CA ARG A 49 -38.55 2.56 41.78
C ARG A 49 -38.59 1.32 40.89
N GLN A 50 -39.46 0.37 41.20
CA GLN A 50 -39.64 -0.82 40.37
C GLN A 50 -40.18 -0.47 38.98
N ARG A 51 -41.11 0.49 38.89
CA ARG A 51 -41.61 1.01 37.61
C ARG A 51 -40.51 1.73 36.83
N GLU A 52 -39.80 2.65 37.47
CA GLU A 52 -38.68 3.39 36.85
C GLU A 52 -37.58 2.42 36.35
N ALA A 53 -37.26 1.38 37.11
CA ALA A 53 -36.30 0.35 36.69
C ALA A 53 -36.79 -0.44 35.48
N LYS A 54 -38.07 -0.82 35.43
CA LYS A 54 -38.67 -1.49 34.27
C LYS A 54 -38.62 -0.61 33.02
N GLU A 55 -38.97 0.67 33.15
CA GLU A 55 -38.93 1.62 32.04
C GLU A 55 -37.49 1.79 31.51
N LYS A 56 -36.50 1.89 32.40
CA LYS A 56 -35.07 1.92 32.01
C LYS A 56 -34.62 0.67 31.27
N ILE A 57 -35.06 -0.51 31.71
CA ILE A 57 -34.74 -1.78 31.03
C ILE A 57 -35.30 -1.79 29.61
N VAL A 58 -36.53 -1.29 29.41
CA VAL A 58 -37.13 -1.21 28.07
C VAL A 58 -36.32 -0.30 27.16
N ILE A 59 -35.91 0.89 27.64
CA ILE A 59 -35.08 1.82 26.88
C ILE A 59 -33.73 1.19 26.53
N LEU A 60 -33.04 0.61 27.52
CA LEU A 60 -31.75 -0.04 27.29
C LEU A 60 -31.83 -1.19 26.28
N ASN A 61 -32.90 -1.98 26.32
CA ASN A 61 -33.11 -3.04 25.34
C ASN A 61 -33.34 -2.50 23.92
N GLN A 62 -34.00 -1.35 23.80
CA GLN A 62 -34.18 -0.68 22.52
C GLN A 62 -32.84 -0.16 21.99
N ASP A 63 -32.06 0.53 22.82
CA ASP A 63 -30.73 1.04 22.45
C ASP A 63 -29.79 -0.10 22.02
N ILE A 64 -29.80 -1.23 22.74
CA ILE A 64 -29.00 -2.42 22.39
C ILE A 64 -29.39 -2.93 21.00
N ARG A 65 -30.69 -3.00 20.68
CA ARG A 65 -31.14 -3.45 19.35
C ARG A 65 -30.68 -2.52 18.24
N GLU A 66 -30.78 -1.21 18.45
CA GLU A 66 -30.31 -0.21 17.50
C GLU A 66 -28.79 -0.31 17.28
N LYS A 67 -28.03 -0.52 18.36
CA LYS A 67 -26.58 -0.72 18.27
C LYS A 67 -26.20 -2.02 17.56
N ILE A 68 -26.94 -3.11 17.77
CA ILE A 68 -26.76 -4.35 17.01
C ILE A 68 -27.00 -4.11 15.52
N GLN A 69 -28.07 -3.42 15.14
CA GLN A 69 -28.34 -3.09 13.74
C GLN A 69 -27.22 -2.25 13.11
N GLN A 70 -26.72 -1.24 13.84
CA GLN A 70 -25.59 -0.42 13.39
C GLN A 70 -24.31 -1.25 13.19
N LEU A 71 -24.05 -2.22 14.07
CA LEU A 71 -22.91 -3.13 13.94
C LEU A 71 -23.06 -4.05 12.72
N GLU A 72 -24.25 -4.60 12.47
CA GLU A 72 -24.51 -5.42 11.29
C GLU A 72 -24.32 -4.64 9.99
N THR A 73 -24.73 -3.37 9.94
CA THR A 73 -24.50 -2.52 8.76
C THR A 73 -23.02 -2.26 8.55
N LEU A 74 -22.28 -1.92 9.61
CA LEU A 74 -20.83 -1.68 9.53
C LEU A 74 -20.07 -2.95 9.13
N GLU A 75 -20.51 -4.12 9.58
CA GLU A 75 -19.89 -5.39 9.21
C GLU A 75 -20.10 -5.71 7.71
N ARG A 76 -21.27 -5.40 7.15
CA ARG A 76 -21.51 -5.52 5.71
C ARG A 76 -20.65 -4.56 4.90
N GLU A 77 -20.57 -3.30 5.32
CA GLU A 77 -19.72 -2.29 4.67
C GLU A 77 -18.24 -2.70 4.70
N LYS A 78 -17.77 -3.21 5.84
CA LYS A 78 -16.41 -3.75 5.98
C LYS A 78 -16.15 -4.88 4.99
N GLN A 79 -17.06 -5.86 4.90
CA GLN A 79 -16.92 -6.99 3.96
C GLN A 79 -16.92 -6.51 2.50
N GLU A 80 -17.70 -5.48 2.18
CA GLU A 80 -17.71 -4.88 0.84
C GLU A 80 -16.36 -4.21 0.52
N ILE A 81 -15.83 -3.42 1.47
CA ILE A 81 -14.51 -2.78 1.33
C ILE A 81 -13.41 -3.83 1.16
N GLU A 82 -13.42 -4.92 1.94
CA GLU A 82 -12.44 -6.01 1.82
C GLU A 82 -12.49 -6.64 0.43
N ARG A 83 -13.68 -6.93 -0.12
CA ARG A 83 -13.82 -7.45 -1.50
C ARG A 83 -13.30 -6.46 -2.55
N ILE A 84 -13.57 -5.17 -2.37
CA ILE A 84 -13.05 -4.13 -3.27
C ILE A 84 -11.52 -4.09 -3.22
N LEU A 85 -10.93 -4.18 -2.03
CA LEU A 85 -9.48 -4.18 -1.86
C LEU A 85 -8.83 -5.42 -2.49
N GLU A 86 -9.41 -6.60 -2.32
CA GLU A 86 -8.93 -7.83 -2.97
C GLU A 86 -8.99 -7.72 -4.51
N ARG A 87 -10.08 -7.17 -5.05
CA ARG A 87 -10.18 -6.94 -6.49
C ARG A 87 -9.14 -5.93 -6.97
N ARG A 88 -8.94 -4.83 -6.23
CA ARG A 88 -7.97 -3.79 -6.57
C ARG A 88 -6.53 -4.29 -6.49
N SER A 89 -6.21 -5.10 -5.50
CA SER A 89 -4.87 -5.70 -5.38
C SER A 89 -4.58 -6.64 -6.54
N PHE A 90 -5.56 -7.43 -6.96
CA PHE A 90 -5.46 -8.26 -8.16
C PHE A 90 -5.29 -7.44 -9.44
N GLU A 91 -6.08 -6.38 -9.63
CA GLU A 91 -5.93 -5.44 -10.77
C GLU A 91 -4.53 -4.80 -10.80
N LEU A 92 -3.96 -4.44 -9.65
CA LEU A 92 -2.61 -3.89 -9.55
C LEU A 92 -1.54 -4.93 -9.92
N GLN A 93 -1.66 -6.16 -9.43
CA GLN A 93 -0.75 -7.24 -9.79
C GLN A 93 -0.74 -7.49 -11.30
N GLN A 94 -1.91 -7.49 -11.95
CA GLN A 94 -1.97 -7.62 -13.42
C GLN A 94 -1.27 -6.45 -14.14
N LYS A 95 -1.45 -5.21 -13.66
CA LYS A 95 -0.77 -4.04 -14.22
C LYS A 95 0.73 -4.09 -14.03
N ASP A 96 1.22 -4.61 -12.91
CA ASP A 96 2.65 -4.79 -12.67
C ASP A 96 3.26 -5.82 -13.62
N ILE A 97 2.54 -6.92 -13.91
CA ILE A 97 2.96 -7.90 -14.92
C ILE A 97 3.04 -7.23 -16.30
N GLN A 98 2.00 -6.51 -16.72
CA GLN A 98 2.00 -5.79 -18.01
C GLN A 98 3.14 -4.77 -18.10
N LYS A 99 3.43 -4.06 -17.00
CA LYS A 99 4.55 -3.12 -16.94
C LYS A 99 5.89 -3.83 -17.11
N GLN A 100 6.07 -5.01 -16.52
CA GLN A 100 7.28 -5.80 -16.70
C GLN A 100 7.45 -6.29 -18.13
N GLU A 101 6.37 -6.76 -18.78
CA GLU A 101 6.35 -7.15 -20.19
C GLU A 101 6.76 -5.97 -21.09
N LEU A 102 6.12 -4.80 -20.92
CA LEU A 102 6.47 -3.59 -21.67
C LEU A 102 7.91 -3.14 -21.43
N GLN A 103 8.43 -3.29 -20.20
CA GLN A 103 9.83 -2.97 -19.91
C GLN A 103 10.79 -3.92 -20.62
N GLN A 104 10.45 -5.20 -20.73
CA GLN A 104 11.24 -6.17 -21.49
C GLN A 104 11.23 -5.86 -22.99
N GLU A 105 10.08 -5.51 -23.54
CA GLU A 105 9.96 -5.07 -24.94
C GLU A 105 10.79 -3.81 -25.21
N LEU A 106 10.70 -2.81 -24.33
CA LEU A 106 11.47 -1.57 -24.43
C LEU A 106 12.98 -1.86 -24.39
N ASN A 107 13.42 -2.74 -23.50
CA ASN A 107 14.83 -3.14 -23.43
C ASN A 107 15.27 -3.83 -24.73
N THR A 108 14.46 -4.73 -25.29
CA THR A 108 14.74 -5.39 -26.58
C THR A 108 14.88 -4.37 -27.71
N ILE A 109 13.91 -3.48 -27.88
CA ILE A 109 13.94 -2.41 -28.89
C ILE A 109 15.18 -1.52 -28.69
N THR A 110 15.52 -1.20 -27.44
CA THR A 110 16.71 -0.40 -27.15
C THR A 110 17.99 -1.10 -27.60
N THR A 111 18.11 -2.41 -27.35
CA THR A 111 19.27 -3.19 -27.82
C THR A 111 19.34 -3.27 -29.33
N GLU A 112 18.20 -3.41 -30.02
CA GLU A 112 18.13 -3.39 -31.48
C GLU A 112 18.55 -2.02 -32.05
N ILE A 113 18.06 -0.93 -31.48
CA ILE A 113 18.46 0.44 -31.87
C ILE A 113 19.96 0.64 -31.70
N ILE A 114 20.54 0.16 -30.58
CA ILE A 114 21.98 0.24 -30.35
C ILE A 114 22.74 -0.55 -31.43
N SER A 115 22.32 -1.78 -31.73
CA SER A 115 22.93 -2.61 -32.78
C SER A 115 22.88 -1.91 -34.15
N LEU A 116 21.70 -1.41 -34.54
CA LEU A 116 21.52 -0.69 -35.81
C LEU A 116 22.36 0.60 -35.88
N LYS A 117 22.55 1.28 -34.74
CA LYS A 117 23.40 2.48 -34.67
C LYS A 117 24.88 2.11 -34.84
N GLU A 118 25.33 1.00 -34.26
CA GLU A 118 26.68 0.47 -34.43
C GLU A 118 26.92 0.05 -35.90
N GLU A 119 26.00 -0.70 -36.50
CA GLU A 119 26.04 -1.08 -37.91
C GLU A 119 26.16 0.15 -38.82
N ARG A 120 25.31 1.16 -38.58
CA ARG A 120 25.36 2.42 -39.33
C ARG A 120 26.71 3.12 -39.19
N GLN A 121 27.31 3.10 -38.00
CA GLN A 121 28.64 3.71 -37.78
C GLN A 121 29.73 2.97 -38.56
N VAL A 122 29.71 1.64 -38.57
CA VAL A 122 30.64 0.82 -39.35
C VAL A 122 30.51 1.14 -40.84
N ILE A 123 29.28 1.15 -41.36
CA ILE A 123 29.02 1.50 -42.77
C ILE A 123 29.53 2.91 -43.08
N THR A 124 29.30 3.88 -42.18
CA THR A 124 29.78 5.26 -42.35
C THR A 124 31.31 5.31 -42.42
N ASN A 125 32.00 4.59 -41.53
CA ASN A 125 33.47 4.51 -41.54
C ASN A 125 33.99 3.84 -42.82
N MET A 126 33.35 2.78 -43.30
CA MET A 126 33.68 2.13 -44.57
C MET A 126 33.55 3.09 -45.76
N ILE A 127 32.44 3.85 -45.83
CA ILE A 127 32.20 4.84 -46.88
C ILE A 127 33.27 5.93 -46.82
N LEU A 128 33.63 6.40 -45.62
CA LEU A 128 34.65 7.42 -45.44
C LEU A 128 36.04 6.90 -45.88
N ASN A 129 36.38 5.66 -45.54
CA ASN A 129 37.62 5.02 -46.00
C ASN A 129 37.65 4.88 -47.53
N LEU A 130 36.55 4.44 -48.15
CA LEU A 130 36.42 4.40 -49.60
C LEU A 130 36.64 5.78 -50.22
N LYS A 131 35.97 6.80 -49.68
CA LYS A 131 36.10 8.18 -50.16
C LYS A 131 37.53 8.69 -50.03
N ASN A 132 38.18 8.49 -48.89
CA ASN A 132 39.57 8.89 -48.70
C ASN A 132 40.50 8.17 -49.69
N THR A 133 40.34 6.87 -49.90
CA THR A 133 41.12 6.13 -50.91
C THR A 133 40.87 6.65 -52.33
N TYR A 134 39.67 7.16 -52.63
CA TYR A 134 39.36 7.77 -53.92
C TYR A 134 40.00 9.16 -54.07
N ASP A 135 39.92 10.00 -53.03
CA ASP A 135 40.48 11.36 -53.01
C ASP A 135 42.03 11.32 -53.09
N ASP A 136 42.69 10.42 -52.35
CA ASP A 136 44.15 10.18 -52.41
C ASP A 136 44.61 9.76 -53.81
N VAL A 137 43.78 8.98 -54.49
CA VAL A 137 44.00 8.47 -55.84
C VAL A 137 43.83 9.57 -56.89
N GLN A 138 42.94 10.54 -56.71
CA GLN A 138 42.83 11.70 -57.62
C GLN A 138 44.07 12.61 -57.57
N GLY A 139 44.75 12.73 -56.42
CA GLY A 139 45.88 13.64 -56.22
C GLY A 139 47.23 13.25 -56.85
N THR A 140 47.39 12.01 -57.33
CA THR A 140 48.62 11.55 -58.00
C THR A 140 48.58 11.85 -59.50
N ASN A 141 49.69 12.17 -60.18
CA ASN A 141 49.72 12.46 -61.63
C ASN A 141 50.72 11.55 -62.36
N GLY A 142 50.27 10.82 -63.40
CA GLY A 142 51.08 9.90 -64.22
C GLY A 142 50.40 8.58 -64.61
N ILE A 143 50.82 7.94 -65.72
CA ILE A 143 50.27 6.67 -66.27
C ILE A 143 50.52 5.46 -65.36
N LEU A 144 51.70 5.40 -64.73
CA LEU A 144 52.01 4.39 -63.70
C LEU A 144 51.13 4.58 -62.46
N GLY A 145 50.92 5.84 -62.07
CA GLY A 145 49.98 6.21 -61.01
C GLY A 145 48.55 5.78 -61.34
N THR A 146 48.06 5.89 -62.58
CA THR A 146 46.70 5.42 -62.93
C THR A 146 46.47 3.91 -62.77
N LEU A 147 47.51 3.08 -62.94
CA LEU A 147 47.40 1.64 -62.68
C LEU A 147 47.37 1.33 -61.17
N GLU A 148 48.20 2.00 -60.39
CA GLU A 148 48.20 1.89 -58.92
C GLU A 148 46.88 2.40 -58.31
N ARG A 149 46.33 3.49 -58.86
CA ARG A 149 44.99 4.01 -58.53
C ARG A 149 43.89 2.98 -58.75
N LEU A 150 43.89 2.34 -59.92
CA LEU A 150 42.87 1.37 -60.27
C LEU A 150 42.97 0.13 -59.38
N GLN A 151 44.19 -0.31 -59.04
CA GLN A 151 44.37 -1.39 -58.06
C GLN A 151 43.94 -1.01 -56.64
N ALA A 152 44.26 0.21 -56.19
CA ALA A 152 43.88 0.68 -54.85
C ALA A 152 42.36 0.80 -54.70
N ILE A 153 41.68 1.41 -55.69
CA ILE A 153 40.21 1.49 -55.73
C ILE A 153 39.59 0.09 -55.84
N MET A 154 40.11 -0.78 -56.71
CA MET A 154 39.56 -2.14 -56.85
C MET A 154 39.72 -2.96 -55.56
N ARG A 155 40.80 -2.77 -54.80
CA ARG A 155 40.98 -3.42 -53.49
C ARG A 155 40.02 -2.87 -52.45
N SER A 156 39.84 -1.54 -52.38
CA SER A 156 38.93 -0.93 -51.41
C SER A 156 37.46 -1.24 -51.72
N VAL A 157 37.06 -1.23 -52.99
CA VAL A 157 35.73 -1.65 -53.46
C VAL A 157 35.52 -3.15 -53.22
N LYS A 158 36.52 -3.99 -53.49
CA LYS A 158 36.43 -5.42 -53.16
C LYS A 158 36.24 -5.61 -51.67
N PHE A 159 37.00 -4.92 -50.82
CA PHE A 159 36.84 -4.96 -49.37
C PHE A 159 35.43 -4.49 -48.95
N PHE A 160 34.91 -3.41 -49.52
CA PHE A 160 33.55 -2.94 -49.23
C PHE A 160 32.45 -3.93 -49.62
N LEU A 161 32.60 -4.61 -50.77
CA LEU A 161 31.60 -5.53 -51.30
C LEU A 161 31.68 -6.95 -50.73
N THR A 162 32.84 -7.34 -50.19
CA THR A 162 33.08 -8.72 -49.71
C THR A 162 33.20 -8.85 -48.20
N THR A 163 33.34 -7.74 -47.46
CA THR A 163 33.45 -7.80 -45.99
C THR A 163 32.07 -7.88 -45.34
N ASP A 164 31.89 -8.87 -44.47
CA ASP A 164 30.69 -9.00 -43.65
C ASP A 164 30.69 -7.94 -42.53
N ILE A 165 29.62 -7.15 -42.48
CA ILE A 165 29.41 -6.09 -41.48
C ILE A 165 29.44 -6.69 -40.05
N GLY A 166 28.98 -7.94 -39.88
CA GLY A 166 28.99 -8.64 -38.60
C GLY A 166 30.39 -8.95 -38.06
N GLU A 167 31.38 -9.19 -38.93
CA GLU A 167 32.77 -9.44 -38.51
C GLU A 167 33.49 -8.16 -38.09
N LEU A 168 33.20 -7.05 -38.77
CA LEU A 168 33.80 -5.75 -38.46
C LEU A 168 33.27 -5.15 -37.16
N ILE A 169 31.99 -5.34 -36.84
CA ILE A 169 31.42 -4.93 -35.54
C ILE A 169 32.13 -5.65 -34.39
N LYS A 170 32.43 -6.95 -34.56
CA LYS A 170 33.17 -7.74 -33.56
C LYS A 170 34.61 -7.24 -33.39
N GLN A 171 35.29 -6.94 -34.49
CA GLN A 171 36.65 -6.38 -34.47
C GLN A 171 36.70 -4.99 -33.80
N GLN A 172 35.76 -4.11 -34.13
CA GLN A 172 35.68 -2.78 -33.52
C GLN A 172 35.39 -2.86 -32.00
N LYS A 173 34.53 -3.79 -31.56
CA LYS A 173 34.30 -4.04 -30.13
C LYS A 173 35.52 -4.61 -29.40
N SER A 174 36.33 -5.46 -30.05
CA SER A 174 37.58 -5.96 -29.46
C SER A 174 38.68 -4.90 -29.36
N GLU A 175 38.72 -3.92 -30.26
CA GLU A 175 39.66 -2.79 -30.19
C GLU A 175 39.25 -1.74 -29.15
N ILE A 176 37.96 -1.57 -28.88
CA ILE A 176 37.47 -0.67 -27.82
C ILE A 176 37.68 -1.29 -26.43
N ASN A 177 37.49 -2.61 -26.28
CA ASN A 177 37.68 -3.32 -25.01
C ASN A 177 39.15 -3.62 -24.65
N SER A 178 40.10 -3.43 -25.56
CA SER A 178 41.54 -3.57 -25.29
C SER A 178 42.20 -2.29 -24.77
N ASN A 179 41.44 -1.19 -24.65
CA ASN A 179 41.91 0.05 -24.05
C ASN A 179 41.70 0.03 -22.52
N PRO A 180 42.76 0.01 -21.68
CA PRO A 180 42.65 -0.20 -20.23
C PRO A 180 42.01 0.96 -19.45
N ASP A 181 41.74 2.10 -20.10
CA ASP A 181 41.22 3.32 -19.46
C ASP A 181 39.69 3.40 -19.34
N SER A 182 38.93 2.40 -19.80
CA SER A 182 37.44 2.45 -19.77
C SER A 182 36.78 1.73 -18.59
N LYS A 183 37.55 1.21 -17.62
CA LYS A 183 36.99 0.62 -16.39
C LYS A 183 36.75 1.68 -15.30
N GLU A 184 35.95 2.70 -15.59
CA GLU A 184 35.26 3.42 -14.53
C GLU A 184 34.06 2.57 -14.06
N ASN A 185 34.28 1.79 -13.01
CA ASN A 185 33.21 1.12 -12.29
C ASN A 185 32.27 2.17 -11.70
N SER A 186 30.96 1.99 -11.84
CA SER A 186 29.90 2.82 -11.26
C SER A 186 29.95 2.96 -9.71
N ARG A 187 30.92 2.31 -9.06
CA ARG A 187 31.24 2.40 -7.63
C ARG A 187 32.20 3.54 -7.24
N THR A 188 32.91 4.17 -8.18
CA THR A 188 33.91 5.22 -7.88
C THR A 188 33.43 6.65 -8.15
N LEU A 189 32.27 6.82 -8.81
CA LEU A 189 31.77 8.11 -9.29
C LEU A 189 31.32 9.11 -8.20
N GLY A 190 31.51 8.81 -6.91
CA GLY A 190 31.10 9.66 -5.79
C GLY A 190 32.15 9.88 -4.70
N LYS A 191 33.35 9.26 -4.79
CA LYS A 191 34.38 9.42 -3.73
C LYS A 191 35.24 10.67 -3.93
N ASN A 192 35.52 11.06 -5.17
CA ASN A 192 36.47 12.16 -5.45
C ASN A 192 35.88 13.57 -5.23
N LEU A 193 34.59 13.68 -4.90
CA LEU A 193 33.91 14.96 -4.60
C LEU A 193 33.85 15.28 -3.10
N LEU A 194 34.23 14.34 -2.22
CA LEU A 194 34.13 14.49 -0.76
C LEU A 194 35.47 14.73 -0.06
N ASP A 195 36.60 14.47 -0.71
CA ASP A 195 37.95 14.57 -0.10
C ASP A 195 38.68 15.89 -0.36
N ASN A 196 38.06 16.86 -1.05
CA ASN A 196 38.57 18.24 -1.12
C ASN A 196 37.73 19.17 -0.23
N LYS A 197 37.95 19.08 1.08
CA LYS A 197 37.65 20.14 2.05
C LYS A 197 38.81 20.32 3.01
#